data_AF-A0A2J6T0Z7-F1
#
_entry.id   AF-A0A2J6T0Z7-F1
#
_cell.length_a   1.000
_cell.length_b   1.000
_cell.length_c   1.000
_cell.angle_alpha   90.00
_cell.angle_beta   90.00
_cell.angle_gamma   90.00
#
_symmetry.space_group_name_H-M   'P 1'
#
loop_
_entity.id
_entity.type
_entity.pdbx_description
1 polymer ?
#
loop_
_entity_poly.entity_id
_entity_poly.type
_entity_poly.pdbx_seq_one_letter_code
_entity_poly.pdbx_strand_id
1 'polypeptide(L)'
;MAVMKGPVAAPVSDSTSAPAAVSSLSCDWASSASLVAQIQAEKLIVPDVVAQCANVCQVAFNSTSAPGALAGEGIIISYFIQVALVCLFGALFPILICLFNVFSWKVAIRRTPLLRKLQKSVYEINAFFSISLLVASIVRWRQAPSVVETVLISYVVWTQLLILTTMLFGQLSDNVMNKANLTWHWQLYYFAICIAQLATSCVVEVPHPGIYQDLAKQCHSQYGFTNLSALLPASEKGLMTLKWDIIGALGGLAIAIIGGAFAKVLLKFTPAWLRKHGGVTFLITILLLNITSAVANAVVTGSLRDTLRELSGDQLPDNGWSYGQITAILLWAPFFWGIAKETFRHLRERDLVDQNGSEMQAKGNPSANSDVVPPPYTPTPKKGDATLPI
;
A
#
# COMPACT_ATOMS: atom_id res chain seq x y z
N MET A 1 15.71 -28.56 48.34
CA MET A 1 14.41 -28.90 48.94
C MET A 1 13.82 -30.06 48.16
N ALA A 2 13.95 -31.26 48.72
CA ALA A 2 13.44 -32.50 48.18
C ALA A 2 12.07 -32.77 48.79
N VAL A 3 11.06 -33.06 47.96
CA VAL A 3 9.73 -33.50 48.42
C VAL A 3 9.54 -34.96 48.05
N MET A 4 9.09 -35.69 49.05
CA MET A 4 9.06 -37.15 49.21
C MET A 4 8.05 -37.85 48.29
N LYS A 5 8.44 -39.03 47.82
CA LYS A 5 7.53 -40.10 47.37
C LYS A 5 6.90 -40.77 48.59
N GLY A 6 5.60 -40.96 48.57
CA GLY A 6 4.85 -41.86 49.47
C GLY A 6 3.90 -42.75 48.64
N PRO A 7 3.65 -44.02 49.01
CA PRO A 7 3.10 -45.02 48.10
C PRO A 7 1.66 -45.49 48.42
N VAL A 8 1.07 -46.19 47.44
CA VAL A 8 -0.01 -47.19 47.49
C VAL A 8 -1.47 -46.71 47.67
N ALA A 9 -2.29 -46.95 46.64
CA ALA A 9 -3.53 -47.72 46.73
C ALA A 9 -4.06 -48.13 45.34
N ALA A 10 -4.26 -49.43 45.14
CA ALA A 10 -5.20 -50.04 44.20
C ALA A 10 -5.89 -51.19 44.98
N PRO A 11 -7.05 -51.75 44.58
CA PRO A 11 -7.92 -51.44 43.44
C PRO A 11 -9.41 -51.28 43.83
N VAL A 12 -10.24 -50.69 42.96
CA VAL A 12 -11.67 -51.03 42.89
C VAL A 12 -12.02 -51.22 41.42
N SER A 13 -12.31 -52.47 41.09
CA SER A 13 -12.81 -52.92 39.80
C SER A 13 -14.31 -52.71 39.77
N ASP A 14 -14.78 -51.58 39.24
CA ASP A 14 -16.19 -51.41 38.87
C ASP A 14 -16.35 -51.67 37.37
N SER A 15 -16.80 -52.88 37.08
CA SER A 15 -17.29 -53.33 35.80
C SER A 15 -18.75 -52.91 35.64
N THR A 16 -19.05 -51.78 34.99
CA THR A 16 -20.24 -51.61 34.12
C THR A 16 -20.33 -50.21 33.55
N SER A 17 -19.75 -50.03 32.37
CA SER A 17 -20.35 -49.32 31.23
C SER A 17 -19.25 -49.29 30.18
N ALA A 18 -19.45 -50.01 29.07
CA ALA A 18 -18.59 -49.78 27.91
C ALA A 18 -18.78 -48.32 27.51
N PRO A 19 -17.76 -47.45 27.60
CA PRO A 19 -17.86 -46.17 26.93
C PRO A 19 -17.99 -46.50 25.44
N ALA A 20 -19.00 -45.94 24.79
CA ALA A 20 -19.03 -45.86 23.34
C ALA A 20 -17.61 -45.48 22.90
N ALA A 21 -16.98 -46.30 22.06
CA ALA A 21 -15.60 -46.13 21.64
C ALA A 21 -15.40 -44.64 21.26
N VAL A 22 -14.71 -43.90 22.12
CA VAL A 22 -14.25 -42.57 21.79
C VAL A 22 -13.22 -42.83 20.72
N SER A 23 -13.63 -42.67 19.46
CA SER A 23 -12.73 -42.69 18.32
C SER A 23 -11.56 -41.79 18.69
N SER A 24 -10.39 -42.37 18.94
CA SER A 24 -9.21 -41.62 19.35
C SER A 24 -8.90 -40.62 18.23
N LEU A 25 -9.09 -39.34 18.50
CA LEU A 25 -8.81 -38.29 17.54
C LEU A 25 -7.34 -38.40 17.11
N SER A 26 -7.10 -38.61 15.82
CA SER A 26 -5.76 -38.62 15.27
C SER A 26 -5.23 -37.19 15.22
N CYS A 27 -4.18 -36.88 16.00
CA CYS A 27 -3.53 -35.57 16.03
C CYS A 27 -2.42 -35.40 14.99
N ASP A 28 -2.30 -36.33 14.04
CA ASP A 28 -1.23 -36.38 13.04
C ASP A 28 -1.64 -35.66 11.76
N TRP A 29 -1.33 -34.37 11.69
CA TRP A 29 -1.60 -33.53 10.52
C TRP A 29 -0.32 -33.04 9.87
N ALA A 30 -0.23 -33.20 8.54
CA ALA A 30 0.87 -32.67 7.75
C ALA A 30 0.69 -31.21 7.35
N SER A 31 -0.54 -30.68 7.38
CA SER A 31 -0.86 -29.30 6.99
C SER A 31 -2.12 -28.76 7.68
N SER A 32 -2.24 -27.42 7.73
CA SER A 32 -3.45 -26.72 8.18
C SER A 32 -4.69 -27.10 7.38
N ALA A 33 -4.55 -27.34 6.07
CA ALA A 33 -5.64 -27.79 5.22
C ALA A 33 -6.18 -29.17 5.62
N SER A 34 -5.29 -30.12 5.94
CA SER A 34 -5.70 -31.46 6.41
C SER A 34 -6.39 -31.41 7.78
N LEU A 35 -5.92 -30.54 8.69
CA LEU A 35 -6.56 -30.30 9.97
C LEU A 35 -7.99 -29.79 9.81
N VAL A 36 -8.20 -28.75 9.01
CA VAL A 36 -9.53 -28.17 8.81
C VAL A 36 -10.46 -29.14 8.09
N ALA A 37 -9.96 -29.88 7.09
CA ALA A 37 -10.75 -30.88 6.40
C ALA A 37 -11.28 -31.96 7.36
N GLN A 38 -10.47 -32.41 8.32
CA GLN A 38 -10.90 -33.38 9.33
C GLN A 38 -11.92 -32.78 10.31
N ILE A 39 -11.67 -31.57 10.82
CA ILE A 39 -12.62 -30.85 11.69
C ILE A 39 -14.00 -30.77 11.04
N GLN A 40 -14.05 -30.51 9.73
CA GLN A 40 -15.30 -30.44 8.99
C GLN A 40 -15.93 -31.81 8.73
N ALA A 41 -15.14 -32.78 8.29
CA ALA A 41 -15.63 -34.12 7.96
C ALA A 41 -16.22 -34.82 9.19
N GLU A 42 -15.56 -34.67 10.34
CA GLU A 42 -15.96 -35.31 11.60
C GLU A 42 -16.81 -34.40 12.49
N LYS A 43 -17.08 -33.15 12.07
CA LYS A 43 -17.82 -32.12 12.84
C LYS A 43 -17.25 -31.91 14.24
N LEU A 44 -15.92 -31.87 14.34
CA LEU A 44 -15.22 -31.73 15.60
C LEU A 44 -15.42 -30.33 16.20
N ILE A 45 -15.53 -30.28 17.52
CA ILE A 45 -15.61 -29.02 18.27
C ILE A 45 -14.17 -28.52 18.48
N VAL A 46 -13.86 -27.33 17.95
CA VAL A 46 -12.51 -26.75 17.98
C VAL A 46 -11.86 -26.75 19.38
N PRO A 47 -12.56 -26.31 20.45
CA PRO A 47 -12.05 -26.45 21.82
C PRO A 47 -11.55 -27.85 22.19
N ASP A 48 -12.28 -28.90 21.80
CA ASP A 48 -11.92 -30.28 22.14
C ASP A 48 -10.67 -30.73 21.39
N VAL A 49 -10.55 -30.33 20.12
CA VAL A 49 -9.36 -30.60 19.29
C VAL A 49 -8.12 -29.93 19.89
N VAL A 50 -8.25 -28.67 20.32
CA VAL A 50 -7.15 -27.91 20.94
C VAL A 50 -6.76 -28.50 22.28
N ALA A 51 -7.72 -29.01 23.06
CA ALA A 51 -7.43 -29.65 24.32
C ALA A 51 -6.78 -31.03 24.19
N GLN A 52 -7.12 -31.79 23.15
CA GLN A 52 -6.60 -33.14 22.94
C GLN A 52 -5.26 -33.17 22.21
N CYS A 53 -5.00 -32.21 21.31
CA CYS A 53 -3.84 -32.23 20.43
C CYS A 53 -2.90 -31.05 20.69
N ALA A 54 -1.81 -31.27 21.43
CA ALA A 54 -0.83 -30.22 21.79
C ALA A 54 -0.20 -29.49 20.58
N ASN A 55 -0.06 -30.16 19.44
CA ASN A 55 0.59 -29.61 18.24
C ASN A 55 -0.37 -28.87 17.30
N VAL A 56 -1.68 -28.82 17.58
CA VAL A 56 -2.65 -28.26 16.63
C VAL A 56 -2.39 -26.79 16.30
N CYS A 57 -1.96 -26.00 17.29
CA CYS A 57 -1.68 -24.58 17.12
C CYS A 57 -0.46 -24.36 16.21
N GLN A 58 0.56 -25.21 16.35
CA GLN A 58 1.72 -25.16 15.47
C GLN A 58 1.35 -25.60 14.04
N VAL A 59 0.58 -26.67 13.87
CA VAL A 59 0.13 -27.09 12.54
C VAL A 59 -0.73 -26.02 11.85
N ALA A 60 -1.61 -25.35 12.60
CA ALA A 60 -2.51 -24.35 12.06
C ALA A 60 -1.79 -23.05 11.65
N PHE A 61 -0.82 -22.60 12.45
CA PHE A 61 -0.27 -21.24 12.35
C PHE A 61 1.24 -21.14 12.16
N ASN A 62 2.01 -22.19 12.45
CA ASN A 62 3.46 -22.14 12.27
C ASN A 62 3.81 -22.19 10.78
N SER A 63 4.61 -21.23 10.33
CA SER A 63 5.19 -21.25 8.98
C SER A 63 6.56 -21.90 9.03
N THR A 64 6.60 -23.23 9.10
CA THR A 64 7.87 -23.99 8.94
C THR A 64 8.48 -23.81 7.55
N SER A 65 7.69 -23.32 6.57
CA SER A 65 8.22 -22.74 5.34
C SER A 65 8.27 -21.23 5.49
N ALA A 66 9.47 -20.70 5.77
CA ALA A 66 9.68 -19.29 6.04
C ALA A 66 9.02 -18.39 4.96
N PRO A 67 8.19 -17.40 5.34
CA PRO A 67 7.57 -16.44 4.42
C PRO A 67 8.57 -15.39 3.89
N GLY A 68 9.88 -15.67 3.99
CA GLY A 68 10.97 -14.70 3.88
C GLY A 68 11.02 -13.97 2.53
N ALA A 69 10.43 -14.53 1.48
CA ALA A 69 10.39 -13.89 0.18
C ALA A 69 9.36 -12.75 0.05
N LEU A 70 8.27 -12.72 0.84
CA LEU A 70 7.23 -11.68 0.79
C LEU A 70 7.10 -10.91 2.12
N ALA A 71 7.52 -11.51 3.23
CA ALA A 71 7.56 -10.91 4.56
C ALA A 71 8.94 -10.36 4.95
N GLY A 72 9.93 -10.46 4.05
CA GLY A 72 11.30 -10.04 4.34
C GLY A 72 11.40 -8.55 4.68
N GLU A 73 12.34 -8.20 5.56
CA GLU A 73 12.51 -6.84 6.08
C GLU A 73 12.50 -5.75 5.02
N GLY A 74 13.32 -5.90 3.99
CA GLY A 74 13.45 -4.89 2.95
C GLY A 74 12.17 -4.73 2.13
N ILE A 75 11.33 -5.76 2.02
CA ILE A 75 10.03 -5.66 1.34
C ILE A 75 9.07 -4.83 2.20
N ILE A 76 9.04 -5.07 3.51
CA ILE A 76 8.21 -4.30 4.44
C ILE A 76 8.63 -2.83 4.47
N ILE A 77 9.94 -2.56 4.53
CA ILE A 77 10.48 -1.20 4.38
C ILE A 77 10.07 -0.60 3.04
N SER A 78 10.12 -1.38 1.95
CA SER A 78 9.70 -0.92 0.64
C SER A 78 8.23 -0.50 0.64
N TYR A 79 7.32 -1.24 1.27
CA TYR A 79 5.92 -0.83 1.38
C TYR A 79 5.77 0.52 2.08
N PHE A 80 6.47 0.74 3.18
CA PHE A 80 6.43 2.04 3.88
C PHE A 80 6.94 3.18 2.99
N ILE A 81 8.02 2.95 2.24
CA ILE A 81 8.52 3.93 1.26
C ILE A 81 7.50 4.18 0.16
N GLN A 82 6.87 3.14 -0.40
CA GLN A 82 5.82 3.29 -1.41
C GLN A 82 4.67 4.14 -0.90
N VAL A 83 4.12 3.80 0.28
CA VAL A 83 2.98 4.52 0.86
C VAL A 83 3.35 5.97 1.14
N ALA A 84 4.53 6.23 1.72
CA ALA A 84 4.99 7.60 1.96
C ALA A 84 5.11 8.42 0.66
N LEU A 85 5.73 7.85 -0.38
CA LEU A 85 5.89 8.52 -1.67
C LEU A 85 4.57 8.71 -2.40
N VAL A 86 3.64 7.78 -2.29
CA VAL A 86 2.29 7.89 -2.89
C VAL A 86 1.45 8.93 -2.15
N CYS A 87 1.55 9.02 -0.83
CA CYS A 87 0.93 10.11 -0.07
C CYS A 87 1.47 11.47 -0.53
N LEU A 88 2.80 11.58 -0.67
CA LEU A 88 3.46 12.82 -1.07
C LEU A 88 3.15 13.22 -2.52
N PHE A 89 3.39 12.32 -3.48
CA PHE A 89 3.34 12.61 -4.91
C PHE A 89 2.00 12.27 -5.56
N GLY A 90 1.27 11.28 -5.05
CA GLY A 90 -0.05 10.92 -5.53
C GLY A 90 -1.12 11.89 -5.04
N ALA A 91 -1.06 12.28 -3.77
CA ALA A 91 -2.16 13.01 -3.15
C ALA A 91 -1.84 14.45 -2.76
N LEU A 92 -0.77 14.68 -2.00
CA LEU A 92 -0.45 16.01 -1.52
C LEU A 92 0.02 16.92 -2.66
N PHE A 93 0.83 16.39 -3.58
CA PHE A 93 1.43 17.18 -4.63
C PHE A 93 0.43 17.89 -5.57
N PRO A 94 -0.63 17.25 -6.09
CA PRO A 94 -1.67 17.94 -6.85
C PRO A 94 -2.34 19.09 -6.08
N ILE A 95 -2.60 18.89 -4.79
CA ILE A 95 -3.20 19.91 -3.90
C ILE A 95 -2.21 21.08 -3.72
N LEU A 96 -0.94 20.78 -3.46
CA LEU A 96 0.10 21.79 -3.29
C LEU A 96 0.28 22.66 -4.55
N ILE A 97 0.29 22.07 -5.75
CA ILE A 97 0.37 22.84 -7.00
C ILE A 97 -0.84 23.76 -7.13
N CYS A 98 -2.04 23.26 -6.82
CA CYS A 98 -3.27 24.06 -6.85
C CYS A 98 -3.14 25.27 -5.92
N LEU A 99 -2.67 25.06 -4.68
CA LEU A 99 -2.42 26.14 -3.73
C LEU A 99 -1.35 27.11 -4.23
N PHE A 100 -0.24 26.63 -4.81
CA PHE A 100 0.80 27.50 -5.36
C PHE A 100 0.28 28.40 -6.48
N ASN A 101 -0.62 27.88 -7.31
CA ASN A 101 -1.27 28.66 -8.36
C ASN A 101 -2.24 29.69 -7.79
N VAL A 102 -3.06 29.30 -6.80
CA VAL A 102 -4.00 30.21 -6.13
C VAL A 102 -3.27 31.36 -5.42
N PHE A 103 -2.19 31.08 -4.71
CA PHE A 103 -1.40 32.08 -3.98
C PHE A 103 -0.29 32.72 -4.82
N SER A 104 -0.19 32.40 -6.12
CA SER A 104 0.82 32.95 -7.03
C SER A 104 2.28 32.82 -6.53
N TRP A 105 2.61 31.69 -5.89
CA TRP A 105 3.93 31.49 -5.28
C TRP A 105 5.00 31.16 -6.33
N LYS A 106 5.55 32.21 -6.97
CA LYS A 106 6.47 32.11 -8.12
C LYS A 106 7.66 31.16 -7.90
N VAL A 107 8.25 31.16 -6.70
CA VAL A 107 9.39 30.29 -6.37
C VAL A 107 8.99 28.81 -6.38
N ALA A 108 7.83 28.49 -5.82
CA ALA A 108 7.32 27.12 -5.77
C ALA A 108 6.87 26.63 -7.16
N ILE A 109 6.22 27.50 -7.94
CA ILE A 109 5.83 27.23 -9.33
C ILE A 109 7.06 26.85 -10.17
N ARG A 110 8.21 27.52 -9.97
CA ARG A 110 9.46 27.22 -10.68
C ARG A 110 9.99 25.80 -10.41
N ARG A 111 9.67 25.20 -9.26
CA ARG A 111 10.09 23.83 -8.89
C ARG A 111 9.13 22.74 -9.36
N THR A 112 7.95 23.09 -9.85
CA THR A 112 6.94 22.12 -10.30
C THR A 112 7.43 21.15 -11.38
N PRO A 113 8.30 21.52 -12.36
CA PRO A 113 8.76 20.57 -13.38
C PRO A 113 9.59 19.44 -12.79
N LEU A 114 10.45 19.75 -11.81
CA LEU A 114 11.25 18.76 -11.09
C LEU A 114 10.35 17.79 -10.32
N LEU A 115 9.40 18.32 -9.55
CA LEU A 115 8.50 17.50 -8.75
C LEU A 115 7.62 16.59 -9.62
N ARG A 116 7.21 17.05 -10.82
CA ARG A 116 6.50 16.21 -11.80
C ARG A 116 7.37 15.10 -12.37
N LYS A 117 8.66 15.35 -12.61
CA LYS A 117 9.62 14.31 -13.03
C LYS A 117 9.78 13.24 -11.93
N LEU A 118 9.87 13.66 -10.67
CA LEU A 118 9.93 12.74 -9.53
C LEU A 118 8.64 11.95 -9.35
N GLN A 119 7.48 12.60 -9.42
CA GLN A 119 6.17 11.95 -9.38
C GLN A 119 6.06 10.86 -10.45
N LYS A 120 6.47 11.15 -11.69
CA LYS A 120 6.50 10.16 -12.78
C LYS A 120 7.36 8.95 -12.41
N SER A 121 8.57 9.18 -11.88
CA SER A 121 9.45 8.09 -11.45
C SER A 121 8.86 7.25 -10.32
N VAL A 122 8.19 7.88 -9.33
CA VAL A 122 7.46 7.17 -8.28
C VAL A 122 6.39 6.25 -8.88
N TYR A 123 5.62 6.75 -9.84
CA TYR A 123 4.56 5.95 -10.46
C TYR A 123 5.10 4.80 -11.30
N GLU A 124 6.21 4.98 -12.01
CA GLU A 124 6.86 3.91 -12.78
C GLU A 124 7.41 2.81 -11.86
N ILE A 125 8.11 3.19 -10.78
CA ILE A 125 8.66 2.24 -9.79
C ILE A 125 7.53 1.47 -9.10
N ASN A 126 6.45 2.16 -8.70
CA ASN A 126 5.31 1.50 -8.08
C ASN A 126 4.60 0.55 -9.04
N ALA A 127 4.44 0.90 -10.32
CA ALA A 127 3.86 -0.01 -11.32
C ALA A 127 4.69 -1.30 -11.42
N PHE A 128 6.01 -1.15 -11.55
CA PHE A 128 6.93 -2.28 -11.66
C PHE A 128 6.84 -3.16 -10.41
N PHE A 129 6.91 -2.55 -9.23
CA PHE A 129 6.81 -3.27 -7.96
C PHE A 129 5.47 -3.99 -7.80
N SER A 130 4.35 -3.33 -8.14
CA SER A 130 3.03 -3.94 -8.08
C SER A 130 2.93 -5.18 -8.99
N ILE A 131 3.51 -5.14 -10.19
CA ILE A 131 3.53 -6.31 -11.10
C ILE A 131 4.40 -7.44 -10.53
N SER A 132 5.61 -7.14 -10.05
CA SER A 132 6.48 -8.14 -9.45
C SER A 132 5.80 -8.85 -8.27
N LEU A 133 5.12 -8.07 -7.44
CA LEU A 133 4.40 -8.54 -6.27
C LEU A 133 3.15 -9.34 -6.62
N LEU A 134 2.42 -8.92 -7.67
CA LEU A 134 1.30 -9.68 -8.22
C LEU A 134 1.74 -11.10 -8.61
N VAL A 135 2.82 -11.19 -9.40
CA VAL A 135 3.38 -12.48 -9.84
C VAL A 135 3.85 -13.30 -8.65
N ALA A 136 4.60 -12.70 -7.72
CA ALA A 136 5.08 -13.38 -6.52
C ALA A 136 3.92 -13.90 -5.66
N SER A 137 2.84 -13.12 -5.52
CA SER A 137 1.64 -13.51 -4.76
C SER A 137 0.94 -14.70 -5.39
N ILE A 138 0.78 -14.71 -6.73
CA ILE A 138 0.16 -15.83 -7.45
C ILE A 138 1.02 -17.09 -7.33
N VAL A 139 2.33 -16.98 -7.56
CA VAL A 139 3.24 -18.13 -7.45
C VAL A 139 3.24 -18.67 -6.03
N ARG A 140 3.32 -17.80 -5.02
CA ARG A 140 3.34 -18.22 -3.62
C ARG A 140 2.02 -18.84 -3.19
N TRP A 141 0.88 -18.27 -3.61
CA TRP A 141 -0.43 -18.85 -3.36
C TRP A 141 -0.57 -20.27 -3.94
N ARG A 142 -0.03 -20.51 -5.14
CA ARG A 142 0.01 -21.86 -5.75
C ARG A 142 0.86 -22.88 -4.98
N GLN A 143 1.77 -22.42 -4.14
CA GLN A 143 2.60 -23.26 -3.27
C GLN A 143 1.90 -23.63 -1.95
N ALA A 144 0.61 -23.31 -1.79
CA ALA A 144 -0.19 -23.59 -0.59
C ALA A 144 0.48 -23.04 0.69
N PRO A 145 0.63 -21.71 0.82
CA PRO A 145 1.31 -21.10 1.95
C PRO A 145 0.53 -21.30 3.24
N SER A 146 1.18 -21.07 4.38
CA SER A 146 0.51 -21.12 5.69
C SER A 146 -0.65 -20.11 5.77
N VAL A 147 -1.53 -20.28 6.76
CA VAL A 147 -2.68 -19.39 6.94
C VAL A 147 -2.24 -17.95 7.18
N VAL A 148 -1.27 -17.74 8.08
CA VAL A 148 -0.77 -16.40 8.42
C VAL A 148 -0.08 -15.76 7.21
N GLU A 149 0.64 -16.54 6.42
CA GLU A 149 1.24 -16.06 5.18
C GLU A 149 0.19 -15.71 4.12
N THR A 150 -0.88 -16.50 4.00
CA THR A 150 -2.01 -16.18 3.10
C THR A 150 -2.67 -14.86 3.50
N VAL A 151 -2.85 -14.63 4.80
CA VAL A 151 -3.34 -13.35 5.33
C VAL A 151 -2.39 -12.23 4.93
N LEU A 152 -1.09 -12.38 5.16
CA LEU A 152 -0.09 -11.38 4.76
C LEU A 152 -0.16 -11.08 3.25
N ILE A 153 -0.18 -12.09 2.39
CA ILE A 153 -0.29 -11.91 0.93
C ILE A 153 -1.55 -11.13 0.59
N SER A 154 -2.68 -11.44 1.22
CA SER A 154 -3.95 -10.73 1.00
C SER A 154 -3.82 -9.24 1.35
N TYR A 155 -3.26 -8.90 2.52
CA TYR A 155 -3.02 -7.52 2.94
C TYR A 155 -2.05 -6.77 2.03
N VAL A 156 -1.01 -7.47 1.57
CA VAL A 156 0.01 -6.92 0.67
C VAL A 156 -0.59 -6.61 -0.71
N VAL A 157 -1.34 -7.54 -1.30
CA VAL A 157 -2.08 -7.33 -2.57
C VAL A 157 -3.06 -6.18 -2.42
N TRP A 158 -3.76 -6.11 -1.27
CA TRP A 158 -4.69 -5.02 -0.97
C TRP A 158 -3.99 -3.66 -0.88
N THR A 159 -2.82 -3.61 -0.25
CA THR A 159 -1.99 -2.40 -0.17
C THR A 159 -1.55 -1.93 -1.55
N GLN A 160 -1.18 -2.85 -2.46
CA GLN A 160 -0.86 -2.50 -3.84
C GLN A 160 -2.06 -1.95 -4.60
N LEU A 161 -3.25 -2.54 -4.40
CA LEU A 161 -4.48 -2.02 -4.99
C LEU A 161 -4.74 -0.57 -4.55
N LEU A 162 -4.64 -0.29 -3.25
CA LEU A 162 -4.81 1.05 -2.68
C LEU A 162 -3.76 2.06 -3.19
N ILE A 163 -2.51 1.62 -3.36
CA ILE A 163 -1.44 2.45 -3.94
C ILE A 163 -1.78 2.80 -5.39
N LEU A 164 -2.16 1.83 -6.21
CA LEU A 164 -2.48 2.04 -7.63
C LEU A 164 -3.73 2.92 -7.82
N THR A 165 -4.78 2.71 -7.01
CA THR A 165 -5.96 3.59 -7.03
C THR A 165 -5.58 5.01 -6.63
N THR A 166 -4.76 5.20 -5.59
CA THR A 166 -4.28 6.53 -5.18
C THR A 166 -3.50 7.22 -6.32
N MET A 167 -2.67 6.48 -7.07
CA MET A 167 -1.96 7.05 -8.22
C MET A 167 -2.91 7.43 -9.37
N LEU A 168 -3.90 6.59 -9.69
CA LEU A 168 -4.94 6.88 -10.68
C LEU A 168 -5.71 8.15 -10.33
N PHE A 169 -6.26 8.20 -9.11
CA PHE A 169 -7.02 9.35 -8.61
C PHE A 169 -6.14 10.59 -8.44
N GLY A 170 -4.87 10.42 -8.08
CA GLY A 170 -3.89 11.51 -7.98
C GLY A 170 -3.64 12.19 -9.33
N GLN A 171 -3.47 11.41 -10.39
CA GLN A 171 -3.32 11.92 -11.75
C GLN A 171 -4.60 12.60 -12.27
N LEU A 172 -5.77 12.01 -11.98
CA LEU A 172 -7.05 12.63 -12.32
C LEU A 172 -7.26 13.95 -11.56
N SER A 173 -6.89 13.99 -10.29
CA SER A 173 -6.93 15.20 -9.46
C SER A 173 -5.99 16.28 -9.99
N ASP A 174 -4.77 15.93 -10.41
CA ASP A 174 -3.83 16.88 -11.02
C ASP A 174 -4.34 17.41 -12.38
N ASN A 175 -4.99 16.56 -13.18
CA ASN A 175 -5.63 17.00 -14.42
C ASN A 175 -6.78 17.99 -14.15
N VAL A 176 -7.67 17.66 -13.22
CA VAL A 176 -8.85 18.51 -12.91
C VAL A 176 -8.45 19.82 -12.25
N MET A 177 -7.53 19.80 -11.27
CA MET A 177 -7.16 21.00 -10.50
C MET A 177 -6.12 21.85 -11.22
N ASN A 178 -5.12 21.23 -11.85
CA ASN A 178 -3.94 21.92 -12.38
C ASN A 178 -3.85 21.88 -13.91
N LYS A 179 -4.87 21.36 -14.60
CA LYS A 179 -4.91 21.20 -16.06
C LYS A 179 -3.69 20.43 -16.60
N ALA A 180 -3.12 19.53 -15.79
CA ALA A 180 -2.02 18.69 -16.22
C ALA A 180 -2.48 17.74 -17.33
N ASN A 181 -1.64 17.50 -18.34
CA ASN A 181 -1.99 16.58 -19.42
C ASN A 181 -2.12 15.15 -18.88
N LEU A 182 -3.34 14.61 -18.91
CA LEU A 182 -3.61 13.24 -18.51
C LEU A 182 -3.10 12.30 -19.60
N THR A 183 -2.13 11.46 -19.26
CA THR A 183 -1.55 10.52 -20.20
C THR A 183 -2.35 9.21 -20.18
N TRP A 184 -3.33 9.08 -21.08
CA TRP A 184 -4.32 8.00 -21.07
C TRP A 184 -3.76 6.57 -21.12
N HIS A 185 -2.65 6.33 -21.82
CA HIS A 185 -2.06 4.99 -21.85
C HIS A 185 -1.55 4.54 -20.47
N TRP A 186 -1.01 5.45 -19.66
CA TRP A 186 -0.62 5.16 -18.28
C TRP A 186 -1.84 4.89 -17.38
N GLN A 187 -2.92 5.66 -17.57
CA GLN A 187 -4.18 5.40 -16.85
C GLN A 187 -4.73 4.01 -17.13
N LEU A 188 -4.79 3.62 -18.41
CA LEU A 188 -5.25 2.30 -18.83
C LEU A 188 -4.34 1.20 -18.27
N TYR A 189 -3.02 1.44 -18.28
CA TYR A 189 -2.04 0.51 -17.72
C TYR A 189 -2.23 0.30 -16.21
N TYR A 190 -2.32 1.38 -15.41
CA TYR A 190 -2.57 1.26 -13.97
C TYR A 190 -3.93 0.62 -13.66
N PHE A 191 -4.96 0.96 -14.45
CA PHE A 191 -6.28 0.36 -14.33
C PHE A 191 -6.25 -1.16 -14.59
N ALA A 192 -5.53 -1.60 -15.61
CA ALA A 192 -5.34 -3.03 -15.88
C ALA A 192 -4.62 -3.75 -14.72
N ILE A 193 -3.58 -3.14 -14.15
CA ILE A 193 -2.91 -3.69 -12.95
C ILE A 193 -3.88 -3.73 -11.77
N CYS A 194 -4.70 -2.69 -11.55
CA CYS A 194 -5.72 -2.68 -10.50
C CYS A 194 -6.70 -3.85 -10.66
N ILE A 195 -7.19 -4.11 -11.87
CA ILE A 195 -8.08 -5.25 -12.14
C ILE A 195 -7.38 -6.57 -11.82
N ALA A 196 -6.12 -6.73 -12.23
CA ALA A 196 -5.36 -7.95 -11.96
C ALA A 196 -5.10 -8.16 -10.45
N GLN A 197 -4.79 -7.09 -9.71
CA GLN A 197 -4.65 -7.12 -8.25
C GLN A 197 -5.98 -7.43 -7.57
N LEU A 198 -7.08 -6.83 -8.03
CA LEU A 198 -8.42 -7.11 -7.52
C LEU A 198 -8.78 -8.58 -7.74
N ALA A 199 -8.61 -9.10 -8.95
CA ALA A 199 -8.85 -10.50 -9.26
C ALA A 199 -8.01 -11.43 -8.36
N THR A 200 -6.73 -11.09 -8.15
CA THR A 200 -5.85 -11.84 -7.25
C THR A 200 -6.32 -11.76 -5.80
N SER A 201 -6.80 -10.61 -5.33
CA SER A 201 -7.34 -10.46 -3.97
C SER A 201 -8.61 -11.28 -3.72
N CYS A 202 -9.37 -11.58 -4.78
CA CYS A 202 -10.54 -12.47 -4.72
C CYS A 202 -10.13 -13.95 -4.72
N VAL A 203 -8.96 -14.29 -5.26
CA VAL A 203 -8.45 -15.67 -5.31
C VAL A 203 -7.66 -16.00 -4.05
N VAL A 204 -6.89 -15.04 -3.52
CA VAL A 204 -6.12 -15.18 -2.29
C VAL A 204 -7.04 -14.97 -1.10
N GLU A 205 -7.72 -16.02 -0.71
CA GLU A 205 -8.57 -16.08 0.47
C GLU A 205 -8.16 -17.23 1.39
N VAL A 206 -8.30 -17.01 2.69
CA VAL A 206 -8.11 -18.06 3.69
C VAL A 206 -9.35 -18.97 3.65
N PRO A 207 -9.19 -20.28 3.37
CA PRO A 207 -10.32 -21.19 3.38
C PRO A 207 -10.88 -21.30 4.81
N HIS A 208 -12.21 -21.30 4.97
CA HIS A 208 -12.86 -21.51 6.27
C HIS A 208 -12.37 -20.60 7.40
N PRO A 209 -12.43 -19.26 7.22
CA PRO A 209 -11.82 -18.31 8.14
C PRO A 209 -12.38 -18.39 9.57
N GLY A 210 -13.65 -18.78 9.73
CA GLY A 210 -14.27 -18.98 11.04
C GLY A 210 -13.59 -20.06 11.89
N ILE A 211 -13.23 -21.21 11.28
CA ILE A 211 -12.56 -22.30 11.99
C ILE A 211 -11.17 -21.85 12.45
N TYR A 212 -10.42 -21.15 11.59
CA TYR A 212 -9.11 -20.61 11.97
C TYR A 212 -9.22 -19.53 13.04
N GLN A 213 -10.26 -18.70 13.01
CA GLN A 213 -10.45 -17.71 14.06
C GLN A 213 -10.73 -18.38 15.41
N ASP A 214 -11.57 -19.42 15.44
CA ASP A 214 -11.85 -20.16 16.66
C ASP A 214 -10.61 -20.91 17.16
N LEU A 215 -9.84 -21.52 16.26
CA LEU A 215 -8.54 -22.13 16.59
C LEU A 215 -7.60 -21.09 17.21
N ALA A 216 -7.49 -19.89 16.62
CA ALA A 216 -6.62 -18.83 17.13
C ALA A 216 -7.04 -18.39 18.54
N LYS A 217 -8.34 -18.24 18.81
CA LYS A 217 -8.85 -17.88 20.14
C LYS A 217 -8.53 -18.96 21.17
N GLN A 218 -8.78 -20.23 20.84
CA GLN A 218 -8.54 -21.36 21.75
C GLN A 218 -7.04 -21.60 21.99
N CYS A 219 -6.21 -21.48 20.95
CA CYS A 219 -4.76 -21.55 21.10
C CYS A 219 -4.20 -20.45 22.01
N HIS A 220 -4.74 -19.23 21.91
CA HIS A 220 -4.37 -18.13 22.80
C HIS A 220 -4.79 -18.40 24.25
N SER A 221 -6.05 -18.80 24.47
CA SER A 221 -6.57 -19.02 25.83
C SER A 221 -5.94 -20.22 26.54
N GLN A 222 -5.65 -21.30 25.80
CA GLN A 222 -5.20 -22.55 26.39
C GLN A 222 -3.67 -22.66 26.50
N TYR A 223 -2.94 -22.20 25.49
CA TYR A 223 -1.48 -22.35 25.40
C TYR A 223 -0.72 -21.04 25.47
N GLY A 224 -1.41 -19.89 25.63
CA GLY A 224 -0.77 -18.58 25.62
C GLY A 224 -0.20 -18.20 24.25
N PHE A 225 -0.68 -18.82 23.17
CA PHE A 225 -0.23 -18.55 21.80
C PHE A 225 -0.54 -17.10 21.40
N THR A 226 0.21 -16.51 20.47
CA THR A 226 -0.02 -15.13 20.01
C THR A 226 -1.46 -14.97 19.51
N ASN A 227 -2.15 -13.88 19.90
CA ASN A 227 -3.55 -13.69 19.56
C ASN A 227 -3.73 -13.31 18.08
N LEU A 228 -3.92 -14.34 17.24
CA LEU A 228 -4.14 -14.20 15.79
C LEU A 228 -5.60 -13.91 15.43
N SER A 229 -6.52 -13.97 16.40
CA SER A 229 -7.96 -13.91 16.11
C SER A 229 -8.42 -12.55 15.58
N ALA A 230 -7.69 -11.47 15.89
CA ALA A 230 -7.93 -10.13 15.41
C ALA A 230 -7.45 -9.91 13.96
N LEU A 231 -6.51 -10.74 13.49
CA LEU A 231 -5.92 -10.68 12.15
C LEU A 231 -6.68 -11.56 11.16
N LEU A 232 -7.42 -12.55 11.69
CA LEU A 232 -8.25 -13.45 10.91
C LEU A 232 -9.66 -12.87 10.76
N PRO A 233 -10.22 -12.85 9.54
CA PRO A 233 -11.57 -12.33 9.33
C PRO A 233 -12.59 -13.20 10.09
N ALA A 234 -13.42 -12.57 10.93
CA ALA A 234 -14.37 -13.27 11.80
C ALA A 234 -15.48 -14.02 11.05
N SER A 235 -15.76 -13.61 9.82
CA SER A 235 -16.64 -14.34 8.91
C SER A 235 -16.30 -13.99 7.47
N GLU A 236 -16.70 -14.85 6.53
CA GLU A 236 -16.69 -14.54 5.09
C GLU A 236 -17.35 -13.18 4.78
N LYS A 237 -18.36 -12.78 5.57
CA LYS A 237 -19.12 -11.53 5.38
C LYS A 237 -18.33 -10.27 5.80
N GLY A 238 -17.41 -10.37 6.75
CA GLY A 238 -16.62 -9.24 7.25
C GLY A 238 -15.48 -8.82 6.30
N LEU A 239 -14.82 -9.80 5.68
CA LEU A 239 -13.84 -9.54 4.61
C LEU A 239 -14.55 -9.06 3.33
N MET A 240 -15.77 -9.57 3.08
CA MET A 240 -16.58 -9.11 1.96
C MET A 240 -16.94 -7.63 2.04
N THR A 241 -17.25 -7.05 3.20
CA THR A 241 -17.76 -5.67 3.28
C THR A 241 -16.72 -4.62 2.85
N LEU A 242 -15.47 -4.74 3.30
CA LEU A 242 -14.37 -3.87 2.84
C LEU A 242 -14.02 -4.11 1.36
N LYS A 243 -14.07 -5.36 0.91
CA LYS A 243 -13.90 -5.71 -0.51
C LYS A 243 -14.98 -5.06 -1.37
N TRP A 244 -16.25 -5.08 -0.92
CA TRP A 244 -17.38 -4.48 -1.61
C TRP A 244 -17.33 -2.95 -1.62
N ASP A 245 -16.82 -2.31 -0.58
CA ASP A 245 -16.66 -0.85 -0.58
C ASP A 245 -15.63 -0.39 -1.62
N ILE A 246 -14.54 -1.15 -1.82
CA ILE A 246 -13.52 -0.82 -2.83
C ILE A 246 -13.91 -1.31 -4.22
N ILE A 247 -14.59 -2.44 -4.37
CA ILE A 247 -15.28 -2.81 -5.62
C ILE A 247 -16.30 -1.71 -5.96
N GLY A 248 -16.98 -1.16 -4.96
CA GLY A 248 -17.87 -0.01 -5.08
C GLY A 248 -17.12 1.27 -5.47
N ALA A 249 -15.90 1.49 -4.98
CA ALA A 249 -15.05 2.64 -5.33
C ALA A 249 -14.41 2.50 -6.73
N LEU A 250 -13.99 1.30 -7.13
CA LEU A 250 -13.48 0.98 -8.48
C LEU A 250 -14.60 0.95 -9.52
N GLY A 251 -15.75 0.38 -9.15
CA GLY A 251 -17.00 0.48 -9.89
C GLY A 251 -17.45 1.93 -9.97
N GLY A 252 -17.33 2.70 -8.88
CA GLY A 252 -17.55 4.14 -8.83
C GLY A 252 -16.58 4.92 -9.70
N LEU A 253 -15.31 4.52 -9.83
CA LEU A 253 -14.33 5.10 -10.75
C LEU A 253 -14.70 4.78 -12.19
N ALA A 254 -15.04 3.53 -12.51
CA ALA A 254 -15.52 3.14 -13.83
C ALA A 254 -16.81 3.90 -14.18
N ILE A 255 -17.74 4.03 -13.24
CA ILE A 255 -18.97 4.83 -13.37
C ILE A 255 -18.66 6.33 -13.41
N ALA A 256 -17.58 6.84 -12.80
CA ALA A 256 -17.20 8.25 -12.91
C ALA A 256 -16.56 8.54 -14.27
N ILE A 257 -15.79 7.59 -14.82
CA ILE A 257 -15.20 7.66 -16.16
C ILE A 257 -16.32 7.57 -17.21
N ILE A 258 -17.21 6.58 -17.11
CA ILE A 258 -18.38 6.40 -17.97
C ILE A 258 -19.39 7.54 -17.75
N GLY A 259 -19.56 7.93 -16.49
CA GLY A 259 -20.45 8.98 -16.01
C GLY A 259 -19.95 10.37 -16.33
N GLY A 260 -18.69 10.58 -16.72
CA GLY A 260 -18.27 11.81 -17.40
C GLY A 260 -19.12 12.10 -18.65
N ALA A 261 -19.67 11.06 -19.29
CA ALA A 261 -20.65 11.19 -20.37
C ALA A 261 -22.07 11.51 -19.87
N PHE A 262 -22.49 10.98 -18.70
CA PHE A 262 -23.80 11.22 -18.07
C PHE A 262 -23.83 12.44 -17.12
N ALA A 263 -22.69 13.03 -16.80
CA ALA A 263 -22.55 14.14 -15.86
C ALA A 263 -23.38 15.33 -16.33
N LYS A 264 -23.48 15.56 -17.66
CA LYS A 264 -24.35 16.59 -18.22
C LYS A 264 -25.83 16.46 -17.81
N VAL A 265 -26.32 15.24 -17.55
CA VAL A 265 -27.70 14.98 -17.13
C VAL A 265 -27.87 15.19 -15.63
N LEU A 266 -26.96 14.66 -14.80
CA LEU A 266 -27.00 14.82 -13.35
C LEU A 266 -26.70 16.26 -12.90
N LEU A 267 -25.88 17.01 -13.65
CA LEU A 267 -25.54 18.40 -13.35
C LEU A 267 -26.79 19.31 -13.36
N LYS A 268 -27.88 18.96 -14.05
CA LYS A 268 -29.12 19.74 -14.06
C LYS A 268 -29.80 19.84 -12.69
N PHE A 269 -29.68 18.81 -11.85
CA PHE A 269 -30.32 18.75 -10.52
C PHE A 269 -29.39 19.17 -9.38
N THR A 270 -28.11 19.41 -9.66
CA THR A 270 -27.14 19.81 -8.64
C THR A 270 -27.10 21.33 -8.43
N PRO A 271 -26.95 21.80 -7.17
CA PRO A 271 -26.73 23.21 -6.86
C PRO A 271 -25.53 23.80 -7.62
N ALA A 272 -25.60 25.08 -8.00
CA ALA A 272 -24.56 25.74 -8.80
C ALA A 272 -23.15 25.65 -8.18
N TRP A 273 -23.05 25.69 -6.84
CA TRP A 273 -21.78 25.52 -6.14
C TRP A 273 -21.19 24.11 -6.30
N LEU A 274 -22.03 23.07 -6.17
CA LEU A 274 -21.62 21.68 -6.37
C LEU A 274 -21.29 21.40 -7.84
N ARG A 275 -21.95 22.10 -8.77
CA ARG A 275 -21.63 22.04 -10.20
C ARG A 275 -20.22 22.57 -10.51
N LYS A 276 -19.77 23.59 -9.77
CA LYS A 276 -18.47 24.23 -9.97
C LYS A 276 -17.33 23.50 -9.24
N HIS A 277 -17.58 22.98 -8.03
CA HIS A 277 -16.55 22.42 -7.16
C HIS A 277 -16.70 20.92 -6.88
N GLY A 278 -17.85 20.32 -7.19
CA GLY A 278 -18.19 18.95 -6.80
C GLY A 278 -17.24 17.90 -7.35
N GLY A 279 -16.74 18.06 -8.58
CA GLY A 279 -15.74 17.16 -9.14
C GLY A 279 -14.44 17.15 -8.34
N VAL A 280 -13.94 18.34 -7.96
CA VAL A 280 -12.72 18.47 -7.14
C VAL A 280 -12.95 17.92 -5.73
N THR A 281 -14.06 18.29 -5.08
CA THR A 281 -14.39 17.80 -3.74
C THR A 281 -14.52 16.29 -3.71
N PHE A 282 -15.20 15.69 -4.69
CA PHE A 282 -15.36 14.24 -4.81
C PHE A 282 -14.01 13.52 -4.96
N LEU A 283 -13.14 14.00 -5.86
CA LEU A 283 -11.82 13.42 -6.06
C LEU A 283 -10.94 13.51 -4.81
N ILE A 284 -10.94 14.66 -4.13
CA ILE A 284 -10.18 14.84 -2.89
C ILE A 284 -10.69 13.89 -1.80
N THR A 285 -12.02 13.75 -1.63
CA THR A 285 -12.58 12.82 -0.64
C THR A 285 -12.16 11.37 -0.91
N ILE A 286 -12.24 10.92 -2.16
CA ILE A 286 -11.79 9.57 -2.53
C ILE A 286 -10.29 9.40 -2.29
N LEU A 287 -9.49 10.41 -2.63
CA LEU A 287 -8.05 10.38 -2.45
C LEU A 287 -7.67 10.28 -0.97
N LEU A 288 -8.33 11.05 -0.10
CA LEU A 288 -8.14 10.98 1.36
C LEU A 288 -8.55 9.62 1.93
N LEU A 289 -9.66 9.05 1.47
CA LEU A 289 -10.09 7.71 1.88
C LEU A 289 -9.06 6.65 1.48
N ASN A 290 -8.55 6.70 0.24
CA ASN A 290 -7.55 5.75 -0.24
C ASN A 290 -6.24 5.87 0.54
N ILE A 291 -5.76 7.09 0.82
CA ILE A 291 -4.55 7.31 1.63
C ILE A 291 -4.73 6.75 3.04
N THR A 292 -5.82 7.11 3.70
CA THR A 292 -6.08 6.67 5.08
C THR A 292 -6.12 5.15 5.14
N SER A 293 -6.78 4.52 4.15
CA SER A 293 -6.79 3.07 3.98
C SER A 293 -5.39 2.52 3.73
N ALA A 294 -4.60 3.10 2.82
CA ALA A 294 -3.26 2.63 2.50
C ALA A 294 -2.30 2.69 3.70
N VAL A 295 -2.37 3.78 4.48
CA VAL A 295 -1.59 3.95 5.71
C VAL A 295 -2.02 2.93 6.76
N ALA A 296 -3.32 2.79 7.02
CA ALA A 296 -3.83 1.79 7.96
C ALA A 296 -3.38 0.37 7.56
N ASN A 297 -3.47 0.05 6.27
CA ASN A 297 -3.06 -1.26 5.76
C ASN A 297 -1.56 -1.51 5.88
N ALA A 298 -0.73 -0.49 5.66
CA ALA A 298 0.72 -0.58 5.87
C ALA A 298 1.08 -0.84 7.33
N VAL A 299 0.39 -0.18 8.26
CA VAL A 299 0.55 -0.43 9.71
C VAL A 299 0.16 -1.86 10.07
N VAL A 300 -0.98 -2.34 9.56
CA VAL A 300 -1.42 -3.73 9.78
C VAL A 300 -0.44 -4.74 9.17
N THR A 301 0.08 -4.46 7.98
CA THR A 301 1.09 -5.31 7.32
C THR A 301 2.39 -5.36 8.13
N GLY A 302 2.81 -4.23 8.71
CA GLY A 302 3.95 -4.18 9.63
C GLY A 302 3.72 -5.03 10.89
N SER A 303 2.56 -4.87 11.54
CA SER A 303 2.20 -5.67 12.72
C SER A 303 2.10 -7.18 12.40
N LEU A 304 1.57 -7.55 11.22
CA LEU A 304 1.54 -8.94 10.76
C LEU A 304 2.93 -9.54 10.61
N ARG A 305 3.89 -8.75 10.13
CA ARG A 305 5.28 -9.18 10.04
C ARG A 305 5.87 -9.46 11.42
N ASP A 306 5.62 -8.59 12.39
CA ASP A 306 6.11 -8.79 13.76
C ASP A 306 5.51 -10.05 14.38
N THR A 307 4.23 -10.31 14.14
CA THR A 307 3.57 -11.56 14.55
C THR A 307 4.18 -12.80 13.86
N LEU A 308 4.45 -12.73 12.55
CA LEU A 308 5.14 -13.82 11.84
C LEU A 308 6.53 -14.07 12.40
N ARG A 309 7.22 -13.00 12.85
CA ARG A 309 8.52 -13.07 13.52
C ARG A 309 8.45 -13.78 14.84
N GLU A 310 7.47 -13.45 15.66
CA GLU A 310 7.21 -14.13 16.92
C GLU A 310 6.92 -15.63 16.72
N LEU A 311 6.08 -15.96 15.73
CA LEU A 311 5.67 -17.34 15.45
C LEU A 311 6.78 -18.21 14.85
N SER A 312 7.63 -17.63 14.02
CA SER A 312 8.70 -18.37 13.32
C SER A 312 10.00 -18.44 14.13
N GLY A 313 10.12 -17.65 15.20
CA GLY A 313 11.34 -17.55 16.00
C GLY A 313 12.58 -17.19 15.18
N ASP A 314 13.72 -17.83 15.48
CA ASP A 314 15.00 -17.61 14.80
C ASP A 314 15.05 -18.15 13.35
N GLN A 315 13.98 -18.79 12.86
CA GLN A 315 13.95 -19.39 11.52
C GLN A 315 13.64 -18.37 10.41
N LEU A 316 13.27 -17.13 10.76
CA LEU A 316 13.21 -16.06 9.76
C LEU A 316 14.63 -15.62 9.40
N PRO A 317 14.98 -15.63 8.09
CA PRO A 317 16.29 -15.19 7.63
C PRO A 317 16.42 -13.65 7.64
N ASP A 318 16.20 -13.03 8.80
CA ASP A 318 16.31 -11.58 9.02
C ASP A 318 17.79 -11.14 9.15
N ASN A 319 18.71 -12.07 9.44
CA ASN A 319 20.11 -11.77 9.78
C ASN A 319 21.07 -11.82 8.56
N GLY A 320 20.55 -12.03 7.34
CA GLY A 320 21.34 -12.08 6.11
C GLY A 320 20.93 -11.01 5.11
N TRP A 321 21.77 -10.76 4.09
CA TRP A 321 21.39 -10.04 2.87
C TRP A 321 20.26 -10.78 2.17
N SER A 322 19.05 -10.59 2.66
CA SER A 322 17.87 -11.30 2.17
C SER A 322 17.42 -10.69 0.85
N TYR A 323 16.68 -11.49 0.06
CA TYR A 323 16.06 -11.05 -1.18
C TYR A 323 15.33 -9.69 -1.03
N GLY A 324 14.68 -9.48 0.12
CA GLY A 324 13.98 -8.23 0.40
C GLY A 324 14.87 -7.00 0.48
N GLN A 325 16.06 -7.09 1.09
CA GLN A 325 17.00 -5.97 1.20
C GLN A 325 17.58 -5.59 -0.17
N ILE A 326 17.98 -6.59 -0.97
CA ILE A 326 18.47 -6.38 -2.33
C ILE A 326 17.36 -5.73 -3.18
N THR A 327 16.13 -6.23 -3.05
CA THR A 327 14.96 -5.68 -3.76
C THR A 327 14.73 -4.23 -3.39
N ALA A 328 14.75 -3.89 -2.09
CA ALA A 328 14.60 -2.51 -1.62
C ALA A 328 15.69 -1.59 -2.20
N ILE A 329 16.95 -2.01 -2.18
CA ILE A 329 18.05 -1.21 -2.73
C ILE A 329 17.88 -1.02 -4.24
N LEU A 330 17.59 -2.09 -4.98
CA LEU A 330 17.45 -2.02 -6.44
C LEU A 330 16.27 -1.15 -6.88
N LEU A 331 15.19 -1.11 -6.10
CA LEU A 331 14.03 -0.27 -6.41
C LEU A 331 14.27 1.19 -6.03
N TRP A 332 14.80 1.44 -4.84
CA TRP A 332 14.80 2.78 -4.27
C TRP A 332 16.10 3.55 -4.48
N ALA A 333 17.26 2.88 -4.58
CA ALA A 333 18.52 3.57 -4.81
C ALA A 333 18.54 4.37 -6.12
N PRO A 334 18.03 3.86 -7.27
CA PRO A 334 17.96 4.66 -8.49
C PRO A 334 17.10 5.92 -8.34
N PHE A 335 15.99 5.82 -7.59
CA PHE A 335 15.11 6.95 -7.31
C PHE A 335 15.82 8.03 -6.47
N PHE A 336 16.43 7.62 -5.35
CA PHE A 336 17.14 8.56 -4.47
C PHE A 336 18.38 9.15 -5.13
N TRP A 337 19.10 8.36 -5.94
CA TRP A 337 20.18 8.86 -6.77
C TRP A 337 19.70 9.90 -7.79
N GLY A 338 18.54 9.66 -8.41
CA GLY A 338 17.90 10.63 -9.31
C GLY A 338 17.55 11.95 -8.60
N ILE A 339 17.00 11.88 -7.39
CA ILE A 339 16.73 13.06 -6.55
C ILE A 339 18.02 13.81 -6.25
N ALA A 340 19.05 13.11 -5.76
CA ALA A 340 20.32 13.71 -5.39
C ALA A 340 20.97 14.41 -6.60
N LYS A 341 21.06 13.70 -7.73
CA LYS A 341 21.64 14.22 -8.97
C LYS A 341 20.94 15.49 -9.44
N GLU A 342 19.61 15.52 -9.43
CA GLU A 342 18.91 16.72 -9.89
C GLU A 342 18.98 17.87 -8.89
N THR A 343 18.99 17.56 -7.59
CA THR A 343 19.18 18.56 -6.53
C THR A 343 20.55 19.23 -6.68
N PHE A 344 21.61 18.43 -6.87
CA PHE A 344 22.96 18.96 -7.12
C PHE A 344 23.03 19.80 -8.41
N ARG A 345 22.36 19.39 -9.49
CA ARG A 345 22.32 20.19 -10.72
C ARG A 345 21.69 21.56 -10.47
N HIS A 346 20.59 21.62 -9.73
CA HIS A 346 19.93 22.90 -9.42
C HIS A 346 20.69 23.77 -8.44
N LEU A 347 21.43 23.19 -7.49
CA LEU A 347 22.33 23.95 -6.62
C LEU A 347 23.45 24.59 -7.44
N ARG A 348 24.09 23.82 -8.33
CA ARG A 348 25.13 24.34 -9.23
C ARG A 348 24.65 25.45 -10.16
N GLU A 349 23.44 25.31 -10.72
CA GLU A 349 22.85 26.34 -11.59
C GLU A 349 22.58 27.65 -10.81
N ARG A 350 22.25 27.59 -9.52
CA ARG A 350 22.08 28.78 -8.68
C ARG A 350 23.41 29.49 -8.41
N ASP A 351 24.43 28.72 -8.03
CA ASP A 351 25.75 29.29 -7.73
C ASP A 351 26.33 30.05 -8.94
N LEU A 352 26.12 29.54 -10.16
CA LEU A 352 26.55 30.21 -11.40
C LEU A 352 25.78 31.51 -11.68
N VAL A 353 24.49 31.57 -11.37
CA VAL A 353 23.68 32.78 -11.54
C VAL A 353 24.10 33.86 -10.54
N ASP A 354 24.36 33.47 -9.29
CA ASP A 354 24.78 34.41 -8.25
C ASP A 354 26.20 34.93 -8.50
N GLN A 355 27.12 34.09 -9.00
CA GLN A 355 28.46 34.51 -9.42
C GLN A 355 28.42 35.48 -10.61
N ASN A 356 27.67 35.16 -11.67
CA ASN A 356 27.56 36.05 -12.83
C ASN A 356 26.88 37.39 -12.50
N GLY A 357 25.88 37.37 -11.61
CA GLY A 357 25.25 38.60 -11.10
C GLY A 357 26.23 39.49 -10.34
N SER A 358 27.09 38.88 -9.51
CA SER A 358 28.13 39.58 -8.76
C SER A 358 29.22 40.16 -9.67
N GLU A 359 29.61 39.45 -10.73
CA GLU A 359 30.61 39.92 -11.70
C GLU A 359 30.08 41.08 -12.57
N MET A 360 28.80 41.04 -12.95
CA MET A 360 28.16 42.16 -13.67
C MET A 360 28.04 43.41 -12.78
N GLN A 361 27.79 43.27 -11.47
CA GLN A 361 27.83 44.40 -10.55
C GLN A 361 29.25 44.94 -10.35
N ALA A 362 30.27 44.07 -10.32
CA ALA A 362 31.67 44.50 -10.19
C ALA A 362 32.19 45.24 -11.44
N LYS A 363 31.77 44.85 -12.65
CA LYS A 363 32.11 45.54 -13.91
C LYS A 363 31.23 46.76 -14.20
N GLY A 364 30.09 46.88 -13.52
CA GLY A 364 29.09 47.92 -13.73
C GLY A 364 29.28 49.20 -12.93
N ASN A 365 30.48 49.49 -12.39
CA ASN A 365 30.83 50.82 -11.90
C ASN A 365 31.45 51.62 -13.06
N PRO A 366 30.67 52.31 -13.92
CA PRO A 366 31.23 53.34 -14.75
C PRO A 366 31.77 54.40 -13.80
N SER A 367 33.08 54.62 -13.87
CA SER A 367 33.71 55.85 -13.43
C SER A 367 32.85 57.00 -13.92
N ALA A 368 32.14 57.64 -12.99
CA ALA A 368 31.43 58.88 -13.22
C ALA A 368 32.48 59.92 -13.66
N ASN A 369 32.59 60.14 -14.96
CA ASN A 369 33.14 61.36 -15.49
C ASN A 369 32.62 61.63 -16.90
N SER A 370 32.35 62.91 -17.11
CA SER A 370 32.04 63.65 -18.34
C SER A 370 30.61 63.60 -18.88
N ASP A 371 30.03 64.79 -18.80
CA ASP A 371 28.80 65.30 -19.38
C ASP A 371 28.59 64.87 -20.84
N VAL A 372 27.47 64.19 -21.09
CA VAL A 372 26.93 64.06 -22.46
C VAL A 372 25.45 64.39 -22.41
N VAL A 373 25.12 65.53 -23.02
CA VAL A 373 23.78 66.05 -23.25
C VAL A 373 22.96 65.01 -24.05
N PRO A 374 21.73 64.67 -23.62
CA PRO A 374 20.91 63.72 -24.35
C PRO A 374 20.35 64.35 -25.65
N PRO A 375 20.32 63.61 -26.77
CA PRO A 375 19.69 64.08 -28.00
C PRO A 375 18.15 64.07 -27.89
N PRO A 376 17.44 64.79 -28.78
CA PRO A 376 16.00 64.99 -28.68
C PRO A 376 15.23 63.70 -28.95
N TYR A 377 14.21 63.46 -28.14
CA TYR A 377 13.22 62.41 -28.31
C TYR A 377 12.51 62.50 -29.68
N THR A 378 12.67 61.47 -30.52
CA THR A 378 11.75 61.18 -31.62
C THR A 378 10.79 60.06 -31.21
N PRO A 379 9.47 60.29 -31.23
CA PRO A 379 8.50 59.25 -30.91
C PRO A 379 8.35 58.28 -32.08
N THR A 380 8.70 57.02 -31.86
CA THR A 380 8.41 55.93 -32.80
C THR A 380 6.94 55.49 -32.69
N PRO A 381 6.26 55.20 -33.82
CA PRO A 381 4.85 54.84 -33.83
C PRO A 381 4.65 53.39 -33.35
N LYS A 382 3.65 53.21 -32.48
CA LYS A 382 3.15 51.91 -32.02
C LYS A 382 2.71 51.06 -33.21
N LYS A 383 3.41 49.95 -33.45
CA LYS A 383 3.00 48.89 -34.39
C LYS A 383 2.20 47.85 -33.61
N GLY A 384 1.00 47.56 -34.12
CA GLY A 384 -0.10 46.90 -33.42
C GLY A 384 0.16 45.49 -32.90
N ASP A 385 -0.58 45.20 -31.83
CA ASP A 385 -0.77 43.88 -31.23
C ASP A 385 -1.40 42.92 -32.24
N ALA A 386 -0.59 41.99 -32.74
CA ALA A 386 -1.07 40.78 -33.38
C ALA A 386 -1.45 39.78 -32.28
N THR A 387 -2.76 39.60 -32.10
CA THR A 387 -3.37 38.51 -31.35
C THR A 387 -2.96 37.16 -31.92
N LEU A 388 -2.35 36.32 -31.07
CA LEU A 388 -2.16 34.88 -31.34
C LEU A 388 -3.49 34.15 -31.07
N PRO A 389 -4.00 33.33 -32.02
CA PRO A 389 -5.22 32.56 -31.82
C PRO A 389 -4.98 31.34 -30.91
N ILE A 390 -6.07 30.98 -30.23
CA ILE A 390 -6.25 29.98 -29.15
C ILE A 390 -6.00 28.55 -29.64
#